data_AF-A0A9P6B782-F1
#
_entry.id   AF-A0A9P6B782-F1
#
_cell.length_a   1.000
_cell.length_b   1.000
_cell.length_c   1.000
_cell.angle_alpha   90.00
_cell.angle_beta   90.00
_cell.angle_gamma   90.00
#
_symmetry.space_group_name_H-M   'P 1'
#
loop_
_entity.id
_entity.type
_entity.pdbx_description
1 polymer ?
#
loop_
_entity_poly.entity_id
_entity_poly.type
_entity_poly.pdbx_seq_one_letter_code
_entity_poly.pdbx_strand_id
1 'polypeptide(L)'
;MSTTFLHTDIITPTLEHFRLHVDSIDKIPWEEKTEDRLLWRGRSTGTVAQTGVDWRNSQRHRLVALFKMAIMKLPTSVSFLSTDPDEDGSDEPPIEISATELNLDLMDISFGDAPVQCDSEVSQFMHERQSHPDGYKYRYVLDVDGNGWSARFKRLLLSQSIILKATVHPDWFTDRIQPWVHYVPVKVDFSDLYDIMTFFRGAKTSLTQRNHDTETSSEAKTGTQIAKAGTEWSNRFWRREDMDAYLLRLMLEYARVMSDDRDAMSFVYDKAIHGDPHLPA
;
A
#
# COMPACT_ATOMS: atom_id res chain seq x y z
N MET A 1 -8.16 -14.26 9.26
CA MET A 1 -7.95 -13.71 7.90
C MET A 1 -6.81 -12.70 7.85
N SER A 2 -6.52 -11.96 8.93
CA SER A 2 -5.33 -11.13 9.05
C SER A 2 -4.79 -11.25 10.46
N THR A 3 -3.47 -11.14 10.58
CA THR A 3 -2.70 -11.32 11.80
C THR A 3 -1.56 -10.31 11.80
N THR A 4 -0.73 -10.32 12.84
CA THR A 4 0.58 -9.65 12.84
C THR A 4 1.66 -10.69 13.09
N PHE A 5 2.93 -10.34 12.90
CA PHE A 5 4.06 -11.20 13.25
C PHE A 5 4.14 -11.58 14.75
N LEU A 6 3.27 -10.99 15.60
CA LEU A 6 3.17 -11.33 17.02
C LEU A 6 2.21 -12.48 17.30
N HIS A 7 1.41 -12.91 16.33
CA HIS A 7 0.45 -13.99 16.52
C HIS A 7 0.74 -15.17 15.58
N THR A 8 0.24 -16.35 15.94
CA THR A 8 0.50 -17.62 15.24
C THR A 8 -0.70 -18.08 14.41
N ASP A 9 -1.62 -17.17 14.10
CA ASP A 9 -2.79 -17.45 13.28
C ASP A 9 -2.38 -17.90 11.87
N ILE A 10 -3.07 -18.94 11.39
CA ILE A 10 -2.94 -19.42 10.02
C ILE A 10 -3.66 -18.42 9.09
N ILE A 11 -2.92 -17.88 8.12
CA ILE A 11 -3.43 -16.90 7.17
C ILE A 11 -4.08 -17.62 5.99
N THR A 12 -5.26 -17.14 5.58
CA THR A 12 -6.02 -17.66 4.44
C THR A 12 -6.33 -16.55 3.45
N PRO A 13 -6.55 -16.85 2.16
CA PRO A 13 -7.16 -15.91 1.24
C PRO A 13 -8.52 -15.46 1.80
N THR A 14 -8.82 -14.17 1.68
CA THR A 14 -10.02 -13.58 2.29
C THR A 14 -11.19 -13.59 1.31
N LEU A 15 -12.42 -13.63 1.83
CA LEU A 15 -13.62 -13.68 1.00
C LEU A 15 -13.76 -12.44 0.10
N GLU A 16 -13.25 -11.29 0.53
CA GLU A 16 -13.21 -10.06 -0.24
C GLU A 16 -12.38 -10.23 -1.52
N HIS A 17 -11.26 -10.97 -1.46
CA HIS A 17 -10.41 -11.21 -2.62
C HIS A 17 -11.10 -12.10 -3.68
N PHE A 18 -11.96 -13.03 -3.25
CA PHE A 18 -12.78 -13.87 -4.15
C PHE A 18 -13.95 -13.11 -4.78
N ARG A 19 -14.47 -12.08 -4.11
CA ARG A 19 -15.60 -11.27 -4.59
C ARG A 19 -15.19 -10.09 -5.47
N LEU A 20 -13.89 -9.84 -5.63
CA LEU A 20 -13.41 -8.73 -6.44
C LEU A 20 -13.68 -8.99 -7.93
N HIS A 21 -14.54 -8.16 -8.52
CA HIS A 21 -14.76 -8.12 -9.97
C HIS A 21 -13.61 -7.36 -10.64
N VAL A 22 -12.61 -8.09 -11.14
CA VAL A 22 -11.41 -7.48 -11.76
C VAL A 22 -11.76 -6.67 -13.01
N ASP A 23 -12.81 -7.06 -13.74
CA ASP A 23 -13.25 -6.38 -14.96
C ASP A 23 -13.91 -5.02 -14.70
N SER A 24 -14.31 -4.74 -13.46
CA SER A 24 -14.89 -3.44 -13.07
C SER A 24 -13.84 -2.43 -12.62
N ILE A 25 -12.55 -2.71 -12.81
CA ILE A 25 -11.44 -1.85 -12.39
C ILE A 25 -10.97 -1.07 -13.62
N ASP A 26 -10.98 0.25 -13.54
CA ASP A 26 -10.47 1.10 -14.61
C ASP A 26 -8.94 1.03 -14.64
N LYS A 27 -8.42 0.58 -15.78
CA LYS A 27 -6.98 0.39 -16.03
C LYS A 27 -6.47 1.54 -16.88
N ILE A 28 -6.36 2.72 -16.27
CA ILE A 28 -5.81 3.91 -16.93
C ILE A 28 -4.27 3.74 -17.03
N PRO A 29 -3.67 3.76 -18.24
CA PRO A 29 -2.22 3.73 -18.41
C PRO A 29 -1.52 4.86 -17.65
N TRP A 30 -0.27 4.64 -17.27
CA TRP A 30 0.51 5.59 -16.47
C TRP A 30 0.57 7.00 -17.10
N GLU A 31 0.71 7.03 -18.42
CA GLU A 31 0.85 8.24 -19.25
C GLU A 31 -0.46 9.05 -19.30
N GLU A 32 -1.61 8.39 -19.18
CA GLU A 32 -2.93 9.03 -19.22
C GLU A 32 -3.41 9.52 -17.84
N LYS A 33 -2.69 9.19 -16.77
CA LYS A 33 -3.02 9.62 -15.40
C LYS A 33 -2.74 11.11 -15.23
N THR A 34 -3.76 11.85 -14.80
CA THR A 34 -3.73 13.31 -14.73
C THR A 34 -3.27 13.87 -13.40
N GLU A 35 -3.26 13.06 -12.33
CA GLU A 35 -2.92 13.52 -10.98
C GLU A 35 -1.60 12.88 -10.51
N ASP A 36 -0.65 13.73 -10.12
CA ASP A 36 0.71 13.38 -9.67
C ASP A 36 0.89 13.43 -8.15
N ARG A 37 -0.17 13.79 -7.41
CA ARG A 37 -0.20 13.75 -5.94
C ARG A 37 -0.39 12.34 -5.40
N LEU A 38 -0.04 12.14 -4.14
CA LEU A 38 -0.32 10.91 -3.39
C LEU A 38 -1.76 10.88 -2.90
N LEU A 39 -2.56 9.97 -3.44
CA LEU A 39 -3.93 9.79 -3.00
C LEU A 39 -4.04 8.87 -1.79
N TRP A 40 -4.81 9.32 -0.79
CA TRP A 40 -5.46 8.41 0.15
C TRP A 40 -6.90 8.83 0.44
N ARG A 41 -7.81 7.87 0.32
CA ARG A 41 -9.20 7.96 0.81
C ARG A 41 -9.54 6.69 1.58
N GLY A 42 -10.02 6.87 2.80
CA GLY A 42 -10.43 5.76 3.66
C GLY A 42 -11.42 6.19 4.72
N ARG A 43 -11.90 5.20 5.47
CA ARG A 43 -12.72 5.41 6.68
C ARG A 43 -11.82 5.45 7.91
N SER A 44 -12.32 5.98 9.01
CA SER A 44 -11.64 6.08 10.32
C SER A 44 -11.46 4.74 11.06
N THR A 45 -11.40 3.62 10.34
CA THR A 45 -11.22 2.29 10.94
C THR A 45 -9.80 2.08 11.47
N GLY A 46 -9.58 1.06 12.28
CA GLY A 46 -8.28 0.71 12.86
C GLY A 46 -8.14 1.01 14.34
N THR A 47 -9.03 1.85 14.88
CA THR A 47 -9.20 2.01 16.32
C THR A 47 -10.62 2.48 16.60
N VAL A 48 -11.09 2.27 17.82
CA VAL A 48 -12.29 2.93 18.32
C VAL A 48 -11.90 4.31 18.86
N ALA A 49 -12.47 5.37 18.30
CA ALA A 49 -12.22 6.75 18.65
C ALA A 49 -13.24 7.24 19.69
N GLN A 50 -12.84 7.20 20.96
CA GLN A 50 -13.67 7.59 22.10
C GLN A 50 -12.92 8.51 23.05
N THR A 51 -13.66 9.34 23.79
CA THR A 51 -13.09 10.15 24.88
C THR A 51 -12.40 9.26 25.91
N GLY A 52 -11.15 9.61 26.28
CA GLY A 52 -10.31 8.84 27.20
C GLY A 52 -9.44 7.76 26.53
N VAL A 53 -9.57 7.52 25.23
CA VAL A 53 -8.69 6.64 24.45
C VAL A 53 -7.75 7.46 23.59
N ASP A 54 -6.48 7.07 23.51
CA ASP A 54 -5.50 7.73 22.64
C ASP A 54 -5.60 7.26 21.18
N TRP A 55 -6.75 7.50 20.58
CA TRP A 55 -7.04 7.09 19.20
C TRP A 55 -6.32 7.96 18.16
N ARG A 56 -5.86 9.17 18.55
CA ARG A 56 -5.16 10.11 17.65
C ARG A 56 -3.83 9.55 17.15
N ASN A 57 -3.19 8.71 17.96
CA ASN A 57 -1.95 8.02 17.62
C ASN A 57 -2.14 6.77 16.75
N SER A 58 -3.37 6.38 16.45
CA SER A 58 -3.62 5.30 15.49
C SER A 58 -3.24 5.69 14.06
N GLN A 59 -2.91 4.67 13.26
CA GLN A 59 -2.28 4.85 11.95
C GLN A 59 -3.03 5.79 11.00
N ARG A 60 -4.33 5.57 10.74
CA ARG A 60 -5.12 6.42 9.83
C ARG A 60 -5.34 7.84 10.36
N HIS A 61 -5.46 7.98 11.68
CA HIS A 61 -5.64 9.29 12.30
C HIS A 61 -4.35 10.11 12.25
N ARG A 62 -3.18 9.49 12.49
CA ARG A 62 -1.87 10.13 12.28
C ARG A 62 -1.65 10.54 10.84
N LEU A 63 -2.04 9.71 9.88
CA LEU A 63 -1.93 10.05 8.45
C LEU A 63 -2.74 11.31 8.09
N VAL A 64 -4.02 11.34 8.50
CA VAL A 64 -4.88 12.50 8.23
C VAL A 64 -4.41 13.71 9.04
N ALA A 65 -3.94 13.52 10.28
CA ALA A 65 -3.39 14.59 11.10
C ALA A 65 -2.12 15.19 10.48
N LEU A 66 -1.21 14.37 9.94
CA LEU A 66 -0.02 14.83 9.22
C LEU A 66 -0.40 15.80 8.10
N PHE A 67 -1.41 15.44 7.30
CA PHE A 67 -1.93 16.29 6.23
C PHE A 67 -2.69 17.52 6.75
N LYS A 68 -3.46 17.39 7.84
CA LYS A 68 -4.25 18.50 8.41
C LYS A 68 -3.42 19.51 9.20
N MET A 69 -2.36 19.08 9.90
CA MET A 69 -1.44 19.99 10.60
C MET A 69 -0.84 21.01 9.63
N ALA A 70 -0.54 20.55 8.43
CA ALA A 70 -0.20 21.38 7.28
C ALA A 70 -1.30 22.40 6.94
N ILE A 71 -2.54 21.97 6.72
CA ILE A 71 -3.66 22.87 6.37
C ILE A 71 -3.94 23.90 7.48
N MET A 72 -3.80 23.50 8.74
CA MET A 72 -3.99 24.37 9.91
C MET A 72 -2.83 25.35 10.15
N LYS A 73 -1.80 25.37 9.28
CA LYS A 73 -0.61 26.23 9.37
C LYS A 73 0.09 26.13 10.73
N LEU A 74 0.07 24.95 11.36
CA LEU A 74 0.87 24.71 12.55
C LEU A 74 2.35 24.71 12.14
N PRO A 75 3.24 25.42 12.83
CA PRO A 75 4.65 25.52 12.46
C PRO A 75 5.31 24.16 12.64
N THR A 76 5.32 23.39 11.56
CA THR A 76 5.88 22.04 11.49
C THR A 76 6.84 22.02 10.31
N SER A 77 8.12 21.91 10.60
CA SER A 77 9.14 21.69 9.58
C SER A 77 9.26 20.19 9.31
N VAL A 78 9.52 19.86 8.05
CA VAL A 78 9.87 18.52 7.60
C VAL A 78 11.21 18.61 6.89
N SER A 79 12.10 17.68 7.25
CA SER A 79 13.36 17.45 6.54
C SER A 79 13.18 16.29 5.56
N PHE A 80 13.62 16.46 4.32
CA PHE A 80 13.66 15.38 3.33
C PHE A 80 14.94 15.45 2.51
N LEU A 81 15.32 14.32 1.92
CA LEU A 81 16.44 14.24 0.99
C LEU A 81 15.99 14.60 -0.42
N SER A 82 16.68 15.54 -1.06
CA SER A 82 16.42 15.92 -2.44
C SER A 82 17.59 15.45 -3.30
N THR A 83 17.38 14.50 -4.20
CA THR A 83 18.45 13.99 -5.08
C THR A 83 18.61 14.90 -6.29
N ASP A 84 19.66 15.74 -6.36
CA ASP A 84 19.99 16.46 -7.58
C ASP A 84 20.79 15.55 -8.52
N PRO A 85 20.26 15.16 -9.70
CA PRO A 85 20.96 14.23 -10.60
C PRO A 85 22.20 14.84 -11.26
N ASP A 86 22.32 16.18 -11.24
CA ASP A 86 23.45 16.91 -11.81
C ASP A 86 24.60 17.14 -10.79
N GLU A 87 24.38 16.82 -9.50
CA GLU A 87 25.43 16.86 -8.48
C GLU A 87 25.86 15.44 -8.08
N ASP A 88 27.11 15.10 -8.40
CA ASP A 88 27.73 13.83 -8.06
C ASP A 88 27.76 13.61 -6.53
N GLY A 89 26.77 12.90 -6.00
CA GLY A 89 26.82 12.17 -4.73
C GLY A 89 27.32 12.96 -3.51
N SER A 90 27.09 14.27 -3.47
CA SER A 90 27.44 15.11 -2.33
C SER A 90 26.55 14.77 -1.14
N ASP A 91 27.14 14.82 0.07
CA ASP A 91 26.45 14.77 1.37
C ASP A 91 25.57 16.03 1.54
N GLU A 92 24.61 16.25 0.63
CA GLU A 92 23.71 17.39 0.72
C GLU A 92 22.87 17.28 1.99
N PRO A 93 22.85 18.34 2.82
CA PRO A 93 22.04 18.33 4.02
C PRO A 93 20.56 18.22 3.64
N PRO A 94 19.75 17.52 4.45
CA PRO A 94 18.31 17.48 4.25
C PRO A 94 17.71 18.88 4.11
N ILE A 95 16.82 19.05 3.14
CA ILE A 95 16.10 20.32 2.95
C ILE A 95 15.01 20.40 4.01
N GLU A 96 15.05 21.46 4.82
CA GLU A 96 14.03 21.73 5.83
C GLU A 96 13.01 22.73 5.29
N ILE A 97 11.74 22.32 5.22
CA ILE A 97 10.65 23.17 4.73
C ILE A 97 9.37 22.97 5.52
N SER A 98 8.45 23.93 5.42
CA SER A 98 7.11 23.82 5.99
C SER A 98 6.36 22.60 5.45
N ALA A 99 5.87 21.75 6.36
CA ALA A 99 5.00 20.63 6.05
C ALA A 99 3.76 21.06 5.27
N THR A 100 3.25 22.28 5.51
CA THR A 100 2.11 22.86 4.79
C THR A 100 2.33 22.91 3.30
N GLU A 101 3.50 23.38 2.89
CA GLU A 101 3.82 23.57 1.49
C GLU A 101 3.96 22.23 0.77
N LEU A 102 4.73 21.30 1.35
CA LEU A 102 4.90 19.96 0.80
C LEU A 102 3.58 19.18 0.72
N ASN A 103 2.75 19.24 1.75
CA ASN A 103 1.51 18.47 1.75
C ASN A 103 0.53 18.95 0.68
N LEU A 104 0.42 20.26 0.47
CA LEU A 104 -0.46 20.80 -0.58
C LEU A 104 0.02 20.46 -2.00
N ASP A 105 1.34 20.36 -2.19
CA ASP A 105 1.94 20.03 -3.48
C ASP A 105 1.99 18.51 -3.76
N LEU A 106 2.30 17.70 -2.75
CA LEU A 106 2.58 16.26 -2.92
C LEU A 106 1.41 15.34 -2.59
N MET A 107 0.43 15.78 -1.79
CA MET A 107 -0.52 14.87 -1.16
C MET A 107 -1.98 15.30 -1.39
N ASP A 108 -2.83 14.30 -1.52
CA ASP A 108 -4.28 14.44 -1.43
C ASP A 108 -4.82 13.36 -0.48
N ILE A 109 -4.85 13.68 0.82
CA ILE A 109 -5.17 12.73 1.89
C ILE A 109 -6.37 13.24 2.69
N SER A 110 -7.42 12.43 2.76
CA SER A 110 -8.55 12.72 3.64
C SER A 110 -9.39 11.49 3.93
N PHE A 111 -10.25 11.59 4.94
CA PHE A 111 -11.32 10.62 5.13
C PHE A 111 -12.37 10.81 4.02
N GLY A 112 -12.72 9.70 3.35
CA GLY A 112 -13.58 9.74 2.16
C GLY A 112 -15.07 9.54 2.45
N ASP A 113 -15.43 8.94 3.59
CA ASP A 113 -16.81 8.63 3.98
C ASP A 113 -17.10 9.10 5.41
N ALA A 114 -18.34 8.90 5.86
CA ALA A 114 -18.73 9.12 7.25
C ALA A 114 -17.80 8.33 8.21
N PRO A 115 -17.34 8.99 9.29
CA PRO A 115 -16.51 8.33 10.29
C PRO A 115 -17.27 7.17 10.91
N VAL A 116 -16.51 6.14 11.28
CA VAL A 116 -16.96 4.93 11.95
C VAL A 116 -16.08 4.62 13.13
N GLN A 117 -16.59 3.76 14.01
CA GLN A 117 -15.90 3.37 15.23
C GLN A 117 -15.59 4.58 16.11
N CYS A 118 -16.46 5.60 16.12
CA CYS A 118 -16.31 6.78 16.96
C CYS A 118 -17.59 7.04 17.78
N ASP A 119 -17.47 7.65 18.95
CA ASP A 119 -18.63 8.17 19.67
C ASP A 119 -19.21 9.43 18.99
N SER A 120 -20.39 9.87 19.43
CA SER A 120 -21.09 11.00 18.82
C SER A 120 -20.32 12.32 18.93
N GLU A 121 -19.54 12.50 19.98
CA GLU A 121 -18.78 13.73 20.22
C GLU A 121 -17.57 13.78 19.28
N VAL A 122 -16.76 12.72 19.25
CA VAL A 122 -15.59 12.60 18.36
C VAL A 122 -15.99 12.61 16.88
N SER A 123 -17.13 12.00 16.54
CA SER A 123 -17.67 11.99 15.17
C SER A 123 -17.84 13.41 14.61
N GLN A 124 -18.37 14.34 15.42
CA GLN A 124 -18.57 15.73 15.01
C GLN A 124 -17.25 16.45 14.68
N PHE A 125 -16.17 16.15 15.41
CA PHE A 125 -14.84 16.70 15.12
C PHE A 125 -14.20 16.08 13.87
N MET A 126 -14.58 14.86 13.49
CA MET A 126 -14.05 14.17 12.31
C MET A 126 -14.77 14.53 11.00
N HIS A 127 -15.85 15.32 11.07
CA HIS A 127 -16.82 15.53 10.00
C HIS A 127 -16.38 16.46 8.85
N GLU A 128 -15.10 16.43 8.47
CA GLU A 128 -14.63 17.10 7.25
C GLU A 128 -14.62 16.09 6.09
N ARG A 129 -15.76 16.02 5.39
CA ARG A 129 -15.88 15.24 4.17
C ARG A 129 -15.21 15.97 3.02
N GLN A 130 -14.36 15.28 2.29
CA GLN A 130 -13.98 15.69 0.95
C GLN A 130 -14.60 14.75 -0.08
N SER A 131 -14.70 15.22 -1.32
CA SER A 131 -15.16 14.38 -2.42
C SER A 131 -14.29 13.13 -2.54
N HIS A 132 -14.90 12.04 -3.03
CA HIS A 132 -14.14 10.89 -3.50
C HIS A 132 -13.67 11.22 -4.92
N PRO A 133 -12.40 11.60 -5.13
CA PRO A 133 -11.90 11.74 -6.48
C PRO A 133 -11.87 10.36 -7.15
N ASP A 134 -11.83 10.37 -8.48
CA ASP A 134 -11.56 9.16 -9.24
C ASP A 134 -10.10 8.74 -9.01
N GLY A 135 -9.93 7.74 -8.14
CA GLY A 135 -8.60 7.30 -7.71
C GLY A 135 -7.77 6.66 -8.80
N TYR A 136 -8.38 6.23 -9.90
CA TYR A 136 -7.65 5.63 -11.03
C TYR A 136 -6.85 6.66 -11.83
N LYS A 137 -7.16 7.96 -11.69
CA LYS A 137 -6.43 9.07 -12.30
C LYS A 137 -5.12 9.42 -11.59
N TYR A 138 -4.89 8.89 -10.40
CA TYR A 138 -3.71 9.17 -9.59
C TYR A 138 -2.57 8.23 -9.92
N ARG A 139 -1.39 8.79 -10.11
CA ARG A 139 -0.13 8.06 -10.30
C ARG A 139 0.32 7.36 -9.02
N TYR A 140 0.14 7.99 -7.86
CA TYR A 140 0.56 7.45 -6.57
C TYR A 140 -0.64 7.23 -5.66
N VAL A 141 -0.76 6.02 -5.10
CA VAL A 141 -1.87 5.68 -4.19
C VAL A 141 -1.34 5.00 -2.94
N LEU A 142 -1.74 5.52 -1.79
CA LEU A 142 -1.36 4.97 -0.49
C LEU A 142 -2.35 3.88 -0.03
N ASP A 143 -1.79 2.77 0.43
CA ASP A 143 -2.48 1.66 1.05
C ASP A 143 -2.13 1.55 2.54
N VAL A 144 -3.15 1.64 3.39
CA VAL A 144 -3.01 1.73 4.84
C VAL A 144 -4.00 0.78 5.51
N ASP A 145 -3.51 0.08 6.51
CA ASP A 145 -4.29 -0.87 7.29
C ASP A 145 -5.52 -0.23 7.95
N GLY A 146 -6.53 -1.05 8.19
CA GLY A 146 -7.73 -0.70 8.96
C GLY A 146 -7.67 -1.39 10.32
N ASN A 147 -8.75 -2.08 10.69
CA ASN A 147 -8.75 -2.99 11.85
C ASN A 147 -7.84 -4.22 11.64
N GLY A 148 -7.40 -4.44 10.40
CA GLY A 148 -6.50 -5.50 9.98
C GLY A 148 -5.88 -5.09 8.64
N TRP A 149 -5.64 -6.06 7.77
CA TRP A 149 -5.21 -5.84 6.39
C TRP A 149 -6.11 -4.89 5.58
N SER A 150 -5.53 -4.33 4.51
CA SER A 150 -6.29 -3.60 3.50
C SER A 150 -6.76 -4.53 2.37
N ALA A 151 -8.05 -4.84 2.37
CA ALA A 151 -8.71 -5.58 1.28
C ALA A 151 -8.68 -4.85 -0.08
N ARG A 152 -8.21 -3.60 -0.13
CA ARG A 152 -8.11 -2.80 -1.37
C ARG A 152 -6.87 -3.12 -2.18
N PHE A 153 -5.83 -3.70 -1.55
CA PHE A 153 -4.50 -3.79 -2.14
C PHE A 153 -4.49 -4.46 -3.51
N LYS A 154 -5.23 -5.56 -3.70
CA LYS A 154 -5.36 -6.22 -5.02
C LYS A 154 -5.93 -5.29 -6.10
N ARG A 155 -7.01 -4.55 -5.77
CA ARG A 155 -7.62 -3.60 -6.72
C ARG A 155 -6.68 -2.46 -7.05
N LEU A 156 -5.95 -1.98 -6.05
CA LEU A 156 -4.94 -0.93 -6.23
C LEU A 156 -3.80 -1.39 -7.14
N LEU A 157 -3.27 -2.61 -6.96
CA LEU A 157 -2.26 -3.15 -7.87
C LEU A 157 -2.73 -3.21 -9.32
N LEU A 158 -4.03 -3.38 -9.55
CA LEU A 158 -4.62 -3.47 -10.90
C LEU A 158 -4.91 -2.10 -11.53
N SER A 159 -4.79 -0.99 -10.79
CA SER A 159 -5.05 0.36 -11.31
C SER A 159 -3.92 0.94 -12.16
N GLN A 160 -2.80 0.21 -12.32
CA GLN A 160 -1.55 0.71 -12.93
C GLN A 160 -0.97 1.97 -12.26
N SER A 161 -1.31 2.20 -11.00
CA SER A 161 -0.70 3.24 -10.17
C SER A 161 0.46 2.66 -9.37
N ILE A 162 1.40 3.49 -8.92
CA ILE A 162 2.39 3.09 -7.92
C ILE A 162 1.69 3.00 -6.58
N ILE A 163 1.73 1.81 -5.98
CA ILE A 163 1.11 1.56 -4.69
C ILE A 163 2.15 1.70 -3.60
N LEU A 164 1.95 2.68 -2.73
CA LEU A 164 2.72 2.88 -1.52
C LEU A 164 2.01 2.12 -0.40
N LYS A 165 2.65 1.18 0.29
CA LYS A 165 1.99 0.33 1.29
C LYS A 165 2.60 0.48 2.67
N ALA A 166 1.79 0.92 3.63
CA ALA A 166 2.12 0.98 5.04
C ALA A 166 1.29 -0.06 5.81
N THR A 167 1.92 -1.19 6.17
CA THR A 167 1.21 -2.31 6.81
C THR A 167 2.01 -2.96 7.93
N VAL A 168 1.31 -3.44 8.95
CA VAL A 168 1.82 -4.39 9.97
C VAL A 168 1.21 -5.78 9.82
N HIS A 169 0.28 -5.93 8.87
CA HIS A 169 -0.52 -7.13 8.69
C HIS A 169 -0.01 -7.94 7.50
N PRO A 170 0.75 -9.03 7.72
CA PRO A 170 0.98 -10.00 6.65
C PRO A 170 -0.34 -10.58 6.16
N ASP A 171 -0.31 -10.98 4.91
CA ASP A 171 -1.43 -11.51 4.13
C ASP A 171 -0.97 -12.80 3.44
N TRP A 172 -1.90 -13.58 2.90
CA TRP A 172 -1.59 -14.93 2.36
C TRP A 172 -0.56 -14.91 1.20
N PHE A 173 -0.35 -13.74 0.59
CA PHE A 173 0.58 -13.50 -0.51
C PHE A 173 1.88 -12.79 -0.12
N THR A 174 2.06 -12.40 1.14
CA THR A 174 3.18 -11.54 1.58
C THR A 174 4.55 -12.10 1.18
N ASP A 175 4.77 -13.41 1.30
CA ASP A 175 6.06 -14.04 0.97
C ASP A 175 6.33 -14.13 -0.55
N ARG A 176 5.33 -13.83 -1.38
CA ARG A 176 5.38 -13.95 -2.84
C ARG A 176 5.44 -12.61 -3.56
N ILE A 177 4.97 -11.54 -2.93
CA ILE A 177 5.05 -10.19 -3.47
C ILE A 177 6.28 -9.47 -2.91
N GLN A 178 7.13 -8.95 -3.80
CA GLN A 178 8.37 -8.30 -3.41
C GLN A 178 8.24 -6.76 -3.33
N PRO A 179 8.62 -6.13 -2.19
CA PRO A 179 8.72 -4.67 -2.10
C PRO A 179 9.79 -4.13 -3.06
N TRP A 180 9.63 -2.89 -3.51
CA TRP A 180 10.43 -2.22 -4.54
C TRP A 180 10.41 -2.86 -5.94
N VAL A 181 9.76 -4.02 -6.08
CA VAL A 181 9.48 -4.64 -7.39
C VAL A 181 8.02 -4.43 -7.77
N HIS A 182 7.08 -4.70 -6.86
CA HIS A 182 5.65 -4.69 -7.17
C HIS A 182 4.88 -3.55 -6.50
N TYR A 183 5.46 -2.97 -5.44
CA TYR A 183 4.90 -1.87 -4.66
C TYR A 183 6.03 -1.18 -3.89
N VAL A 184 5.79 0.02 -3.40
CA VAL A 184 6.75 0.78 -2.58
C VAL A 184 6.39 0.60 -1.10
N PRO A 185 7.26 0.02 -0.25
CA PRO A 185 7.01 -0.06 1.18
C PRO A 185 7.12 1.32 1.83
N VAL A 186 6.24 1.62 2.79
CA VAL A 186 6.25 2.85 3.58
C VAL A 186 6.27 2.48 5.05
N LYS A 187 7.07 3.20 5.86
CA LYS A 187 7.06 3.00 7.31
C LYS A 187 5.68 3.29 7.89
N VAL A 188 5.30 2.54 8.92
CA VAL A 188 3.99 2.65 9.57
C VAL A 188 3.81 3.99 10.32
N ASP A 189 4.90 4.68 10.60
CA ASP A 189 4.90 6.04 11.15
C ASP A 189 4.81 7.14 10.09
N PHE A 190 4.95 6.78 8.80
CA PHE A 190 5.01 7.66 7.62
C PHE A 190 6.24 8.59 7.56
N SER A 191 7.30 8.31 8.32
CA SER A 191 8.47 9.19 8.39
C SER A 191 9.20 9.33 7.05
N ASP A 192 9.11 8.31 6.18
CA ASP A 192 9.77 8.24 4.88
C ASP A 192 8.86 8.68 3.72
N LEU A 193 7.64 9.14 4.00
CA LEU A 193 6.66 9.44 2.96
C LEU A 193 7.09 10.63 2.08
N TYR A 194 7.72 11.63 2.68
CA TYR A 194 8.22 12.81 1.96
C TYR A 194 9.41 12.46 1.07
N ASP A 195 10.36 11.67 1.57
CA ASP A 195 11.52 11.20 0.79
C ASP A 195 11.05 10.38 -0.43
N ILE A 196 10.10 9.46 -0.24
CA ILE A 196 9.56 8.64 -1.32
C ILE A 196 8.87 9.52 -2.38
N MET A 197 8.02 10.46 -1.97
CA MET A 197 7.29 11.30 -2.91
C MET A 197 8.19 12.28 -3.65
N THR A 198 9.18 12.84 -2.97
CA THR A 198 10.16 13.74 -3.60
C THR A 198 11.10 12.99 -4.52
N PHE A 199 11.47 11.74 -4.22
CA PHE A 199 12.23 10.87 -5.12
C PHE A 199 11.46 10.60 -6.42
N PHE A 200 10.21 10.14 -6.36
CA PHE A 200 9.49 9.76 -7.59
C PHE A 200 8.94 10.95 -8.39
N ARG A 201 8.44 11.98 -7.71
CA ARG A 201 7.69 13.08 -8.35
C ARG A 201 8.43 14.43 -8.29
N GLY A 202 9.39 14.59 -7.38
CA GLY A 202 9.97 15.90 -7.06
C GLY A 202 9.02 16.76 -6.21
N ALA A 203 9.48 17.92 -5.77
CA ALA A 203 8.70 18.85 -4.97
C ALA A 203 8.78 20.26 -5.55
N LYS A 204 7.61 20.90 -5.72
CA LYS A 204 7.45 22.28 -6.17
C LYS A 204 7.12 23.14 -4.97
N THR A 205 8.16 23.70 -4.39
CA THR A 205 8.11 24.52 -3.20
C THR A 205 8.89 25.82 -3.39
N SER A 206 8.80 26.69 -2.40
CA SER A 206 9.52 27.95 -2.29
C SER A 206 11.04 27.76 -2.30
N LEU A 207 11.53 26.59 -1.84
CA LEU A 207 12.94 26.25 -1.82
C LEU A 207 13.36 25.33 -2.97
N THR A 208 12.42 24.60 -3.58
CA THR A 208 12.69 23.62 -4.63
C THR A 208 11.74 23.82 -5.81
N GLN A 209 12.23 24.18 -7.00
CA GLN A 209 11.38 24.25 -8.20
C GLN A 209 11.46 22.98 -9.07
N ARG A 210 11.93 21.87 -8.50
CA ARG A 210 12.07 20.61 -9.22
C ARG A 210 10.71 19.98 -9.48
N ASN A 211 10.27 20.08 -10.72
CA ASN A 211 9.28 19.18 -11.30
C ASN A 211 10.08 18.08 -12.00
N HIS A 212 10.09 16.85 -11.48
CA HIS A 212 10.49 15.76 -12.35
C HIS A 212 9.45 15.70 -13.46
N ASP A 213 9.88 15.84 -14.71
CA ASP A 213 9.04 15.43 -15.82
C ASP A 213 8.70 13.97 -15.58
N THR A 214 7.47 13.76 -15.12
CA THR A 214 6.87 12.50 -14.64
C THR A 214 6.82 11.39 -15.69
N GLU A 215 7.42 11.63 -16.85
CA GLU A 215 7.56 10.74 -17.99
C GLU A 215 9.03 10.53 -18.41
N THR A 216 9.91 11.49 -18.14
CA THR A 216 11.29 11.49 -18.68
C THR A 216 12.34 11.12 -17.64
N SER A 217 12.10 11.44 -16.37
CA SER A 217 13.08 11.20 -15.31
C SER A 217 13.34 9.71 -15.05
N SER A 218 14.52 9.39 -14.53
CA SER A 218 14.92 8.00 -14.25
C SER A 218 14.05 7.37 -13.16
N GLU A 219 13.63 8.20 -12.21
CA GLU A 219 12.80 7.90 -11.06
C GLU A 219 11.36 7.65 -11.50
N ALA A 220 10.83 8.48 -12.38
CA ALA A 220 9.51 8.28 -12.98
C ALA A 220 9.44 6.97 -13.76
N LYS A 221 10.45 6.65 -14.58
CA LYS A 221 10.56 5.37 -15.29
C LYS A 221 10.61 4.18 -14.34
N THR A 222 11.38 4.29 -13.26
CA THR A 222 11.45 3.27 -12.21
C THR A 222 10.08 3.07 -11.56
N GLY A 223 9.38 4.17 -11.26
CA GLY A 223 8.02 4.14 -10.75
C GLY A 223 7.04 3.42 -11.69
N THR A 224 7.05 3.74 -12.98
CA THR A 224 6.22 3.07 -14.00
C THR A 224 6.53 1.56 -14.07
N GLN A 225 7.80 1.17 -13.97
CA GLN A 225 8.20 -0.25 -13.93
C GLN A 225 7.62 -0.97 -12.72
N ILE A 226 7.66 -0.35 -11.53
CA ILE A 226 7.06 -0.91 -10.30
C ILE A 226 5.54 -1.09 -10.47
N ALA A 227 4.84 -0.07 -10.97
CA ALA A 227 3.39 -0.12 -11.18
C ALA A 227 2.99 -1.24 -12.16
N LYS A 228 3.74 -1.36 -13.26
CA LYS A 228 3.54 -2.41 -14.27
C LYS A 228 3.82 -3.80 -13.69
N ALA A 229 4.94 -3.98 -13.00
CA ALA A 229 5.29 -5.24 -12.38
C ALA A 229 4.26 -5.67 -11.32
N GLY A 230 3.75 -4.74 -10.50
CA GLY A 230 2.68 -5.01 -9.55
C GLY A 230 1.37 -5.47 -10.22
N THR A 231 1.01 -4.81 -11.32
CA THR A 231 -0.15 -5.20 -12.14
C THR A 231 0.02 -6.60 -12.73
N GLU A 232 1.16 -6.87 -13.35
CA GLU A 232 1.49 -8.16 -13.95
C GLU A 232 1.52 -9.28 -12.92
N TRP A 233 2.10 -9.03 -11.75
CA TRP A 233 2.16 -9.99 -10.66
C TRP A 233 0.76 -10.34 -10.15
N SER A 234 -0.12 -9.34 -9.95
CA SER A 234 -1.51 -9.56 -9.55
C SER A 234 -2.27 -10.42 -10.57
N ASN A 235 -2.09 -10.14 -11.87
CA ASN A 235 -2.72 -10.91 -12.95
C ASN A 235 -2.20 -12.35 -13.08
N ARG A 236 -0.95 -12.62 -12.66
CA ARG A 236 -0.31 -13.94 -12.82
C ARG A 236 -0.37 -14.82 -11.58
N PHE A 237 -0.35 -14.23 -10.39
CA PHE A 237 -0.16 -14.94 -9.11
C PHE A 237 -1.22 -14.64 -8.05
N TRP A 238 -2.23 -13.81 -8.37
CA TRP A 238 -3.37 -13.50 -7.51
C TRP A 238 -4.72 -13.76 -8.19
N ARG A 239 -4.80 -14.78 -9.03
CA ARG A 239 -6.04 -15.19 -9.70
C ARG A 239 -6.90 -16.04 -8.78
N ARG A 240 -8.10 -16.39 -9.25
CA ARG A 240 -9.01 -17.26 -8.49
C ARG A 240 -8.40 -18.65 -8.28
N GLU A 241 -7.74 -19.16 -9.30
CA GLU A 241 -7.03 -20.45 -9.31
C GLU A 241 -5.90 -20.45 -8.27
N ASP A 242 -5.16 -19.34 -8.14
CA ASP A 242 -4.06 -19.24 -7.18
C ASP A 242 -4.57 -19.25 -5.73
N MET A 243 -5.72 -18.61 -5.48
CA MET A 243 -6.37 -18.60 -4.16
C MET A 243 -7.00 -19.97 -3.84
N ASP A 244 -7.66 -20.60 -4.81
CA ASP A 244 -8.25 -21.94 -4.67
C ASP A 244 -7.13 -22.97 -4.39
N ALA A 245 -6.03 -22.93 -5.14
CA ALA A 245 -4.88 -23.81 -4.93
C ALA A 245 -4.22 -23.60 -3.57
N TYR A 246 -4.06 -22.34 -3.14
CA TYR A 246 -3.50 -22.03 -1.82
C TYR A 246 -4.39 -22.57 -0.70
N LEU A 247 -5.71 -22.31 -0.76
CA LEU A 247 -6.64 -22.77 0.25
C LEU A 247 -6.71 -24.31 0.31
N LEU A 248 -6.76 -24.97 -0.85
CA LEU A 248 -6.75 -26.43 -0.92
C LEU A 248 -5.47 -27.00 -0.30
N ARG A 249 -4.29 -26.50 -0.70
CA ARG A 249 -3.01 -26.96 -0.15
C ARG A 249 -2.92 -26.72 1.36
N LEU A 250 -3.39 -25.56 1.82
CA LEU A 250 -3.42 -25.25 3.24
C LEU A 250 -4.27 -26.25 4.03
N MET A 251 -5.46 -26.58 3.54
CA MET A 251 -6.35 -27.54 4.20
C MET A 251 -5.75 -28.96 4.20
N LEU A 252 -5.07 -29.37 3.13
CA LEU A 252 -4.40 -30.67 3.05
C LEU A 252 -3.23 -30.76 4.04
N GLU A 253 -2.37 -29.74 4.10
CA GLU A 253 -1.26 -29.70 5.06
C GLU A 253 -1.74 -29.61 6.49
N TYR A 254 -2.78 -28.82 6.76
CA TYR A 254 -3.40 -28.74 8.08
C TYR A 254 -3.95 -30.10 8.51
N ALA A 255 -4.68 -30.80 7.64
CA ALA A 255 -5.18 -32.15 7.91
C ALA A 255 -4.04 -33.14 8.20
N ARG A 256 -2.94 -33.06 7.45
CA ARG A 256 -1.75 -33.88 7.68
C ARG A 256 -1.09 -33.60 9.03
N VAL A 257 -0.90 -32.33 9.39
CA VAL A 257 -0.28 -31.93 10.67
C VAL A 257 -1.11 -32.37 11.87
N MET A 258 -2.43 -32.36 11.73
CA MET A 258 -3.36 -32.78 12.78
C MET A 258 -3.57 -34.30 12.87
N SER A 259 -3.03 -35.08 11.92
CA SER A 259 -3.17 -36.54 11.90
C SER A 259 -2.10 -37.23 12.75
N ASP A 260 -2.51 -38.21 13.56
CA ASP A 260 -1.57 -39.09 14.28
C ASP A 260 -0.73 -39.93 13.30
N ASP A 261 -1.33 -40.36 12.18
CA ASP A 261 -0.66 -41.06 11.08
C ASP A 261 -0.33 -40.11 9.92
N ARG A 262 0.43 -39.06 10.24
CA ARG A 262 0.84 -38.05 9.26
C ARG A 262 1.78 -38.60 8.18
N ASP A 263 2.52 -39.66 8.48
CA ASP A 263 3.53 -40.21 7.59
C ASP A 263 2.86 -40.90 6.38
N ALA A 264 1.74 -41.60 6.60
CA ALA A 264 0.93 -42.19 5.54
C ALA A 264 0.29 -41.15 4.60
N MET A 265 0.14 -39.90 5.06
CA MET A 265 -0.42 -38.79 4.29
C MET A 265 0.64 -37.99 3.52
N SER A 266 1.92 -38.38 3.59
CA SER A 266 3.00 -37.71 2.85
C SER A 266 2.87 -37.97 1.35
N PHE A 267 3.05 -36.93 0.54
CA PHE A 267 3.14 -37.10 -0.89
C PHE A 267 4.45 -37.83 -1.26
N VAL A 268 4.32 -39.07 -1.72
CA VAL A 268 5.45 -39.84 -2.26
C VAL A 268 5.47 -39.63 -3.77
N TYR A 269 6.51 -38.95 -4.26
CA TYR A 269 6.68 -38.73 -5.68
C TYR A 269 7.06 -40.04 -6.38
N ASP A 270 6.13 -40.61 -7.13
CA ASP A 270 6.40 -41.76 -7.98
C ASP A 270 6.96 -41.30 -9.34
N LYS A 271 8.28 -41.44 -9.49
CA LYS A 271 9.00 -41.12 -10.73
C LYS A 271 8.51 -41.92 -11.93
N ALA A 272 7.98 -43.12 -11.74
CA ALA A 272 7.50 -43.96 -12.82
C ALA A 272 6.16 -43.46 -13.40
N ILE A 273 5.36 -42.76 -12.58
CA ILE A 273 4.06 -42.20 -12.98
C ILE A 273 4.22 -40.76 -13.50
N HIS A 274 5.12 -39.98 -12.90
CA HIS A 274 5.18 -38.53 -13.13
C HIS A 274 6.42 -38.06 -13.94
N GLY A 275 7.31 -38.97 -14.35
CA GLY A 275 8.56 -38.64 -15.04
C GLY A 275 9.65 -38.14 -14.09
N ASP A 276 10.86 -37.86 -14.60
CA ASP A 276 11.90 -37.21 -13.80
C ASP A 276 11.74 -35.68 -13.89
N PRO A 277 11.52 -34.97 -12.76
CA PRO A 277 11.30 -33.53 -12.76
C PRO A 277 12.58 -32.73 -13.09
N HIS A 278 13.73 -33.39 -13.20
CA HIS A 278 15.03 -32.78 -13.53
C HIS A 278 15.50 -33.02 -14.97
N LEU A 279 14.73 -33.76 -15.78
CA LEU A 279 14.98 -33.86 -17.21
C LEU A 279 14.24 -32.72 -17.93
N PRO A 280 14.91 -31.90 -18.76
CA PRO A 280 14.22 -30.93 -19.59
C PRO A 280 13.28 -31.66 -20.57
N ALA A 281 12.10 -31.08 -20.77
CA ALA A 281 11.12 -31.54 -21.76
C ALA A 281 11.66 -31.41 -23.20
#